data_AF-A0A7Y2MMG4-F1
#
_entry.id   AF-A0A7Y2MMG4-F1
#
_cell.length_a   1.000
_cell.length_b   1.000
_cell.length_c   1.000
_cell.angle_alpha   90.00
_cell.angle_beta   90.00
_cell.angle_gamma   90.00
#
_symmetry.space_group_name_H-M   'P 1'
#
loop_
_entity.id
_entity.type
_entity.pdbx_description
1 polymer ?
#
loop_
_entity_poly.entity_id
_entity_poly.type
_entity_poly.pdbx_seq_one_letter_code
_entity_poly.pdbx_strand_id
1 'polypeptide(L)'
;MDWFFNQVLFGTNECDYAVASIENLEAPSQRGFLNGTEECEIVESGIGAFISSVILHRKGEVIIPQEIKITFEDNSSRQYQWNGKERSYEIQIRTDSPISLVEIDPDKKNMLDVNFLNNSLKVERTKSHWMRLKWKMITVMQNILEASSLMF
;
A
#
# COMPACT_ATOMS: atom_id res chain seq x y z
N MET A 1 23.58 -22.44 8.90
CA MET A 1 23.66 -21.01 8.53
C MET A 1 24.28 -20.79 7.16
N ASP A 2 24.83 -21.84 6.55
CA ASP A 2 25.55 -21.78 5.26
C ASP A 2 24.71 -21.20 4.13
N TRP A 3 23.40 -21.48 4.13
CA TRP A 3 22.45 -20.93 3.15
C TRP A 3 22.48 -19.39 3.09
N PHE A 4 22.66 -18.70 4.24
CA PHE A 4 22.68 -17.24 4.32
C PHE A 4 24.01 -16.67 3.83
N PHE A 5 25.13 -17.23 4.29
CA PHE A 5 26.45 -16.74 3.91
C PHE A 5 26.79 -17.03 2.45
N ASN A 6 26.27 -18.13 1.88
CA ASN A 6 26.44 -18.47 0.47
C ASN A 6 25.92 -17.40 -0.47
N GLN A 7 24.77 -16.78 -0.14
CA GLN A 7 24.20 -15.72 -0.97
C GLN A 7 24.79 -14.33 -0.65
N VAL A 8 25.13 -14.04 0.60
CA VAL A 8 25.54 -12.69 1.05
C VAL A 8 27.05 -12.45 0.93
N LEU A 9 27.89 -13.44 1.27
CA LEU A 9 29.35 -13.31 1.23
C LEU A 9 29.96 -13.83 -0.06
N PHE A 10 29.44 -14.94 -0.57
CA PHE A 10 29.98 -15.60 -1.76
C PHE A 10 29.17 -15.31 -3.03
N GLY A 11 27.99 -14.71 -2.88
CA GLY A 11 27.16 -14.28 -4.00
C GLY A 11 27.39 -12.81 -4.36
N THR A 12 27.00 -12.44 -5.58
CA THR A 12 27.00 -11.05 -6.08
C THR A 12 25.58 -10.47 -6.13
N ASN A 13 24.64 -11.13 -5.45
CA ASN A 13 23.23 -10.81 -5.50
C ASN A 13 22.90 -9.63 -4.60
N GLU A 14 21.97 -8.80 -5.03
CA GLU A 14 21.48 -7.66 -4.25
C GLU A 14 20.33 -8.06 -3.33
N CYS A 15 20.23 -7.38 -2.19
CA CYS A 15 19.11 -7.46 -1.27
C CYS A 15 18.25 -6.21 -1.48
N ASP A 16 17.04 -6.38 -2.01
CA ASP A 16 16.07 -5.30 -2.21
C ASP A 16 14.68 -5.87 -1.93
N TYR A 17 14.05 -5.40 -0.86
CA TYR A 17 12.65 -5.66 -0.52
C TYR A 17 11.86 -4.39 -0.77
N ALA A 18 10.57 -4.50 -1.08
CA ALA A 18 9.75 -3.32 -1.32
C ALA A 18 8.28 -3.59 -1.03
N VAL A 19 7.59 -2.59 -0.50
CA VAL A 19 6.14 -2.56 -0.51
C VAL A 19 5.69 -2.13 -1.91
N ALA A 20 5.02 -3.01 -2.64
CA ALA A 20 4.65 -2.78 -4.03
C ALA A 20 3.34 -1.99 -4.15
N SER A 21 2.31 -2.40 -3.40
CA SER A 21 1.02 -1.73 -3.40
C SER A 21 0.26 -1.96 -2.11
N ILE A 22 -0.65 -1.03 -1.82
CA ILE A 22 -1.66 -1.13 -0.78
C ILE A 22 -2.99 -0.81 -1.46
N GLU A 23 -3.94 -1.72 -1.38
CA GLU A 23 -5.30 -1.48 -1.84
C GLU A 23 -6.26 -1.64 -0.68
N ASN A 24 -7.18 -0.68 -0.55
CA ASN A 24 -8.24 -0.72 0.45
C ASN A 24 -9.56 -0.68 -0.31
N LEU A 25 -10.32 -1.78 -0.26
CA LEU A 25 -11.63 -1.88 -0.88
C LEU A 25 -12.70 -1.94 0.20
N GLU A 26 -13.77 -1.16 0.07
CA GLU A 26 -14.95 -1.32 0.92
C GLU A 26 -15.55 -2.69 0.68
N ALA A 27 -15.84 -3.41 1.77
CA ALA A 27 -16.43 -4.73 1.69
C ALA A 27 -17.80 -4.63 1.02
N PRO A 28 -18.08 -5.45 -0.01
CA PRO A 28 -19.37 -5.40 -0.67
C PRO A 28 -20.48 -5.75 0.33
N SER A 29 -21.51 -4.91 0.41
CA SER A 29 -22.75 -5.29 1.08
C SER A 29 -23.34 -6.49 0.36
N GLN A 30 -23.82 -7.48 1.12
CA GLN A 30 -24.49 -8.62 0.53
C GLN A 30 -25.86 -8.14 0.06
N ARG A 31 -26.11 -8.18 -1.25
CA ARG A 31 -27.36 -7.74 -1.86
C ARG A 31 -28.00 -8.91 -2.59
N GLY A 32 -29.24 -9.22 -2.24
CA GLY A 32 -30.00 -10.24 -2.96
C GLY A 32 -31.20 -10.77 -2.17
N PHE A 33 -31.80 -11.81 -2.73
CA PHE A 33 -32.90 -12.58 -2.14
C PHE A 33 -32.32 -13.58 -1.12
N LEU A 34 -31.92 -13.09 0.05
CA LEU A 34 -31.17 -13.87 1.03
C LEU A 34 -32.06 -14.77 1.89
N ASN A 35 -33.26 -14.30 2.26
CA ASN A 35 -34.23 -15.02 3.08
C ASN A 35 -35.51 -15.43 2.33
N GLY A 36 -35.64 -15.09 1.04
CA GLY A 36 -36.80 -15.41 0.21
C GLY A 36 -36.73 -14.73 -1.15
N THR A 37 -37.58 -15.14 -2.11
CA THR A 37 -37.58 -14.63 -3.50
C THR A 37 -38.42 -13.36 -3.69
N GLU A 38 -39.04 -12.87 -2.63
CA GLU A 38 -40.05 -11.81 -2.70
C GLU A 38 -39.47 -10.41 -2.46
N GLU A 39 -38.41 -10.29 -1.65
CA GLU A 39 -37.78 -9.00 -1.32
C GLU A 39 -36.25 -9.05 -1.44
N CYS A 40 -35.68 -8.06 -2.12
CA CYS A 40 -34.24 -7.85 -2.18
C CYS A 40 -33.78 -7.23 -0.86
N GLU A 41 -33.09 -8.02 -0.04
CA GLU A 41 -32.51 -7.54 1.22
C GLU A 41 -31.07 -7.07 0.98
N ILE A 42 -30.73 -5.93 1.58
CA ILE A 42 -29.35 -5.45 1.71
C ILE A 42 -28.92 -5.78 3.12
N VAL A 43 -28.09 -6.81 3.28
CA VAL A 43 -27.52 -7.17 4.56
C VAL A 43 -26.10 -6.63 4.61
N GLU A 44 -25.83 -5.77 5.59
CA GLU A 44 -24.46 -5.41 5.92
C GLU A 44 -23.73 -6.67 6.40
N SER A 45 -22.71 -7.09 5.65
CA SER A 45 -21.84 -8.18 6.10
C SER A 45 -21.12 -7.71 7.36
N GLY A 46 -21.54 -8.20 8.52
CA GLY A 46 -21.02 -7.80 9.84
C GLY A 46 -19.58 -8.23 10.13
N ILE A 47 -18.74 -8.46 9.11
CA ILE A 47 -17.35 -8.91 9.27
C ILE A 47 -16.43 -8.02 8.43
N GLY A 48 -15.96 -6.91 9.02
CA GLY A 48 -14.94 -6.03 8.47
C GLY A 48 -15.44 -5.11 7.35
N ALA A 49 -15.48 -3.79 7.61
CA ALA A 49 -15.92 -2.79 6.64
C ALA A 49 -15.03 -2.70 5.38
N PHE A 50 -13.77 -3.12 5.46
CA PHE A 50 -12.80 -3.07 4.36
C PHE A 50 -12.12 -4.42 4.15
N ILE A 51 -11.92 -4.76 2.87
CA ILE A 51 -11.00 -5.80 2.39
C ILE A 51 -9.75 -5.07 1.92
N SER A 52 -8.67 -5.17 2.71
CA SER A 52 -7.40 -4.53 2.38
C SER A 52 -6.40 -5.59 1.91
N SER A 53 -5.71 -5.30 0.82
CA SER A 53 -4.63 -6.13 0.29
C SER A 53 -3.31 -5.35 0.26
N VAL A 54 -2.24 -6.05 0.59
CA VAL A 54 -0.87 -5.53 0.55
C VAL A 54 -0.03 -6.49 -0.26
N ILE A 55 0.66 -5.96 -1.26
CA ILE A 55 1.59 -6.73 -2.07
C ILE A 55 3.01 -6.30 -1.72
N LEU A 56 3.84 -7.26 -1.34
CA LEU A 56 5.25 -7.08 -1.05
C LEU A 56 6.08 -7.78 -2.13
N HIS A 57 7.13 -7.13 -2.60
CA HIS A 57 8.04 -7.69 -3.58
C HIS A 57 9.44 -7.88 -3.00
N ARG A 58 10.05 -9.00 -3.35
CA ARG A 58 11.49 -9.20 -3.25
C ARG A 58 12.07 -8.92 -4.64
N LYS A 59 12.66 -7.74 -4.80
CA LYS A 59 13.27 -7.29 -6.06
C LYS A 59 14.69 -7.82 -6.23
N GLY A 60 15.39 -8.01 -5.12
CA GLY A 60 16.72 -8.62 -5.09
C GLY A 60 16.68 -10.14 -5.12
N GLU A 61 17.85 -10.77 -5.24
CA GLU A 61 17.98 -12.23 -5.26
C GLU A 61 18.29 -12.82 -3.88
N VAL A 62 18.65 -11.99 -2.91
CA VAL A 62 18.94 -12.39 -1.53
C VAL A 62 17.64 -12.67 -0.75
N ILE A 63 17.55 -13.86 -0.17
CA ILE A 63 16.42 -14.33 0.63
C ILE A 63 16.74 -14.11 2.11
N ILE A 64 15.97 -13.26 2.79
CA ILE A 64 16.09 -12.97 4.23
C ILE A 64 14.67 -12.90 4.80
N PRO A 65 14.38 -13.56 5.94
CA PRO A 65 13.11 -13.40 6.63
C PRO A 65 12.92 -11.96 7.09
N GLN A 66 11.78 -11.36 6.75
CA GLN A 66 11.43 -9.99 7.10
C GLN A 66 10.23 -9.95 8.06
N GLU A 67 10.25 -8.94 8.92
CA GLU A 67 9.11 -8.55 9.74
C GLU A 67 8.35 -7.43 9.02
N ILE A 68 7.02 -7.50 8.99
CA ILE A 68 6.16 -6.53 8.31
C ILE A 68 5.21 -5.96 9.33
N LYS A 69 5.12 -4.62 9.39
CA LYS A 69 4.19 -3.90 10.23
C LYS A 69 3.16 -3.18 9.37
N ILE A 70 1.90 -3.50 9.59
CA ILE A 70 0.76 -2.84 8.95
C ILE A 70 0.09 -1.96 9.99
N THR A 71 -0.05 -0.68 9.70
CA THR A 71 -0.71 0.32 10.55
C THR A 71 -1.98 0.82 9.87
N PHE A 72 -3.08 0.82 10.62
CA PHE A 72 -4.39 1.24 10.15
C PHE A 72 -4.66 2.71 10.48
N GLU A 73 -5.69 3.29 9.88
CA GLU A 73 -6.09 4.69 10.16
C GLU A 73 -6.50 4.95 11.62
N ASP A 74 -6.96 3.92 12.34
CA ASP A 74 -7.29 4.00 13.77
C ASP A 74 -6.06 3.96 14.70
N ASN A 75 -4.85 3.96 14.14
CA ASN A 75 -3.56 3.79 14.82
C ASN A 75 -3.33 2.39 15.44
N SER A 76 -4.22 1.42 15.22
CA SER A 76 -3.90 0.02 15.50
C SER A 76 -2.83 -0.48 14.53
N SER A 77 -2.08 -1.50 14.94
CA SER A 77 -1.09 -2.14 14.07
C SER A 77 -1.09 -3.65 14.23
N ARG A 78 -0.74 -4.34 13.13
CA ARG A 78 -0.56 -5.79 13.08
C ARG A 78 0.81 -6.11 12.52
N GLN A 79 1.43 -7.14 13.06
CA GLN A 79 2.72 -7.63 12.59
C GLN A 79 2.55 -8.95 11.86
N TYR A 80 3.30 -9.11 10.78
CA TYR A 80 3.38 -10.30 9.96
C TYR A 80 4.85 -10.69 9.78
N GLN A 81 5.09 -11.98 9.57
CA GLN A 81 6.41 -12.48 9.22
C GLN A 81 6.36 -13.06 7.82
N TRP A 82 7.37 -12.74 7.03
CA TRP A 82 7.54 -13.27 5.69
C TRP A 82 8.93 -13.88 5.56
N ASN A 83 8.99 -15.09 5.01
CA ASN A 83 10.26 -15.82 4.86
C ASN A 83 11.14 -15.32 3.70
N GLY A 84 10.63 -14.40 2.86
CA GLY A 84 11.34 -13.81 1.72
C GLY A 84 11.62 -14.79 0.57
N LYS A 85 11.14 -16.03 0.60
CA LYS A 85 11.44 -17.01 -0.46
C LYS A 85 10.73 -16.66 -1.77
N GLU A 86 9.46 -16.29 -1.65
CA GLU A 86 8.61 -15.86 -2.75
C GLU A 86 9.10 -14.51 -3.29
N ARG A 87 8.89 -14.26 -4.59
CA ARG A 87 9.20 -12.95 -5.18
C ARG A 87 8.09 -11.92 -4.93
N SER A 88 6.86 -12.39 -4.79
CA SER A 88 5.69 -11.58 -4.49
C SER A 88 4.92 -12.26 -3.36
N TYR A 89 4.59 -11.51 -2.32
CA TYR A 89 3.84 -11.99 -1.18
C TYR A 89 2.64 -11.07 -0.94
N GLU A 90 1.46 -11.68 -0.90
CA GLU A 90 0.20 -10.97 -0.73
C GLU A 90 -0.36 -11.22 0.67
N ILE A 91 -0.73 -10.13 1.35
CA ILE A 91 -1.42 -10.17 2.63
C ILE A 91 -2.81 -9.58 2.41
N GLN A 92 -3.84 -10.40 2.53
CA GLN A 92 -5.23 -9.97 2.47
C GLN A 92 -5.85 -10.02 3.86
N ILE A 93 -6.46 -8.91 4.29
CA ILE A 93 -7.06 -8.78 5.61
C ILE A 93 -8.42 -8.09 5.53
N ARG A 94 -9.36 -8.58 6.36
CA ARG A 94 -10.63 -7.90 6.60
C ARG A 94 -10.53 -7.08 7.88
N THR A 95 -10.78 -5.78 7.78
CA THR A 95 -10.62 -4.82 8.87
C THR A 95 -11.71 -3.77 8.85
N ASP A 96 -12.01 -3.18 10.01
CA ASP A 96 -13.01 -2.10 10.12
C ASP A 96 -12.43 -0.75 9.68
N SER A 97 -11.11 -0.60 9.77
CA SER A 97 -10.35 0.57 9.35
C SER A 97 -9.45 0.22 8.15
N PRO A 98 -9.29 1.10 7.15
CA PRO A 98 -8.39 0.87 6.03
C PRO A 98 -6.92 0.98 6.47
N ILE A 99 -6.02 0.38 5.67
CA ILE A 99 -4.58 0.46 5.88
C ILE A 99 -4.08 1.87 5.55
N SER A 100 -3.27 2.44 6.44
CA SER A 100 -2.66 3.76 6.30
C SER A 100 -1.17 3.69 5.94
N LEU A 101 -0.44 2.75 6.53
CA LEU A 101 1.00 2.61 6.36
C LEU A 101 1.39 1.14 6.45
N VAL A 102 2.29 0.71 5.56
CA VAL A 102 2.95 -0.59 5.62
C VAL A 102 4.45 -0.36 5.66
N GLU A 103 5.14 -1.11 6.53
CA GLU A 103 6.59 -1.05 6.72
C GLU A 103 7.17 -2.47 6.72
N ILE A 104 8.19 -2.70 5.92
CA ILE A 104 9.08 -3.86 5.97
C ILE A 104 10.25 -3.49 6.87
N ASP A 105 10.60 -4.37 7.80
CA ASP A 105 11.69 -4.20 8.76
C ASP A 105 11.61 -2.86 9.51
N PRO A 106 10.56 -2.65 10.33
CA PRO A 106 10.34 -1.37 11.03
C PRO A 106 11.51 -0.98 11.94
N ASP A 107 12.26 -1.96 12.44
CA ASP A 107 13.43 -1.76 13.31
C ASP A 107 14.74 -1.59 12.52
N LYS A 108 14.71 -1.68 11.19
CA LYS A 108 15.88 -1.59 10.30
C LYS A 108 17.01 -2.57 10.66
N LYS A 109 16.65 -3.81 11.02
CA LYS A 109 17.57 -4.91 11.33
C LYS A 109 18.37 -5.35 10.09
N ASN A 110 17.78 -5.28 8.90
CA ASN A 110 18.40 -5.68 7.64
C ASN A 110 19.16 -4.53 6.98
N MET A 111 20.40 -4.30 7.40
CA MET A 111 21.24 -3.24 6.83
C MET A 111 21.78 -3.55 5.42
N LEU A 112 21.56 -4.76 4.90
CA LEU A 112 22.01 -5.17 3.56
C LEU A 112 21.08 -4.69 2.45
N ASP A 113 19.89 -4.20 2.82
CA ASP A 113 18.93 -3.67 1.86
C ASP A 113 19.49 -2.44 1.14
N VAL A 114 19.48 -2.46 -0.19
CA VAL A 114 20.00 -1.37 -1.01
C VAL A 114 19.09 -0.14 -1.01
N ASN A 115 17.79 -0.30 -0.70
CA ASN A 115 16.81 0.77 -0.83
C ASN A 115 15.78 0.81 0.30
N PHE A 116 16.16 1.32 1.47
CA PHE A 116 15.23 1.51 2.59
C PHE A 116 14.01 2.42 2.30
N LEU A 117 14.02 3.22 1.24
CA LEU A 117 12.91 4.15 0.96
C LEU A 117 11.68 3.43 0.40
N ASN A 118 11.87 2.28 -0.26
CA ASN A 118 10.76 1.49 -0.81
C ASN A 118 10.22 0.45 0.20
N ASN A 119 10.88 0.32 1.36
CA ASN A 119 10.47 -0.56 2.46
C ASN A 119 9.26 -0.04 3.23
N SER A 120 8.81 1.18 2.95
CA SER A 120 7.56 1.69 3.49
C SER A 120 6.71 2.32 2.41
N LEU A 121 5.40 2.13 2.52
CA LEU A 121 4.42 2.78 1.67
C LEU A 121 3.28 3.31 2.53
N LYS A 122 3.00 4.60 2.37
CA LYS A 122 1.90 5.29 3.04
C LYS A 122 0.80 5.58 2.04
N VAL A 123 -0.43 5.24 2.41
CA VAL A 123 -1.63 5.62 1.65
C VAL A 123 -1.90 7.10 1.93
N GLU A 124 -1.40 7.98 1.07
CA GLU A 124 -1.81 9.38 1.11
C GLU A 124 -3.21 9.52 0.50
N ARG A 125 -4.20 9.86 1.32
CA ARG A 125 -5.45 10.43 0.81
C ARG A 125 -5.09 11.69 0.05
N THR A 126 -5.10 11.65 -1.28
CA THR A 126 -4.90 12.82 -2.13
C THR A 126 -5.80 13.95 -1.62
N LYS A 127 -5.20 14.97 -1.02
CA LYS A 127 -5.93 16.17 -0.58
C LYS A 127 -6.36 16.92 -1.83
N SER A 128 -7.51 16.51 -2.38
CA SER A 128 -8.21 17.11 -3.53
C SER A 128 -8.23 18.64 -3.48
N HIS A 129 -8.23 19.22 -2.27
CA HIS A 129 -8.19 20.65 -2.03
C HIS A 129 -6.96 21.37 -2.64
N TRP A 130 -5.75 20.81 -2.50
CA TRP A 130 -4.53 21.43 -3.04
C TRP A 130 -4.48 21.36 -4.56
N MET A 131 -4.99 20.27 -5.13
CA MET A 131 -5.11 20.13 -6.58
C MET A 131 -6.08 21.18 -7.14
N ARG A 132 -7.24 21.37 -6.51
CA ARG A 132 -8.19 22.44 -6.87
C ARG A 132 -7.56 23.83 -6.83
N LEU A 133 -6.74 24.12 -5.82
CA LEU A 133 -6.05 25.41 -5.71
C LEU A 133 -5.01 25.58 -6.83
N LYS A 134 -4.19 24.55 -7.11
CA LYS A 134 -3.22 24.57 -8.21
C LYS A 134 -3.91 24.82 -9.57
N TRP A 135 -5.02 24.14 -9.85
CA TRP A 135 -5.78 24.36 -11.08
C TRP A 135 -6.30 25.79 -11.21
N LYS A 136 -6.82 26.39 -10.13
CA LYS A 136 -7.24 27.80 -10.14
C LYS A 136 -6.08 28.74 -10.49
N MET A 137 -4.91 28.53 -9.92
CA MET A 137 -3.73 29.36 -10.21
C MET A 137 -3.30 29.24 -11.69
N ILE A 138 -3.31 28.01 -12.23
CA ILE A 138 -2.99 27.77 -13.65
C ILE A 138 -4.00 28.47 -14.56
N THR A 139 -5.30 28.36 -14.28
CA THR A 139 -6.35 29.03 -15.08
C THR A 139 -6.21 30.55 -15.02
N VAL A 140 -5.91 31.13 -13.85
CA VAL A 140 -5.66 32.58 -13.75
C VAL A 140 -4.45 33.00 -14.58
N MET A 141 -3.36 32.22 -14.54
CA MET A 141 -2.18 32.49 -15.35
C MET A 141 -2.47 32.41 -16.86
N GLN A 142 -3.26 31.42 -17.29
CA GLN A 142 -3.71 31.29 -18.68
C GLN A 142 -4.51 32.53 -19.11
N ASN A 143 -5.47 32.97 -18.30
CA ASN A 143 -6.30 34.13 -18.61
C ASN A 143 -5.48 35.43 -18.72
N ILE A 144 -4.44 35.59 -17.90
CA ILE A 144 -3.54 36.76 -17.98
C ILE A 144 -2.73 36.72 -19.28
N LEU A 145 -2.21 35.56 -19.66
CA LEU A 145 -1.46 35.38 -20.91
C LEU A 145 -2.33 35.67 -22.14
N GLU A 146 -3.55 35.14 -22.19
CA GLU A 146 -4.51 35.39 -23.28
C GLU A 146 -4.95 36.85 -23.34
N ALA A 147 -5.19 37.49 -22.19
CA ALA A 147 -5.49 38.92 -22.16
C ALA A 147 -4.32 39.76 -22.68
N SER A 148 -3.08 39.37 -22.36
CA SER A 148 -1.89 40.06 -22.85
C SER A 148 -1.66 39.85 -24.35
N SER A 149 -1.96 38.67 -24.89
CA SER A 149 -1.81 38.39 -26.33
C SER A 149 -2.86 39.09 -27.20
N LEU A 150 -3.99 39.49 -26.64
CA LEU A 150 -5.02 40.27 -27.35
C LEU A 150 -4.73 41.80 -27.35
N MET A 151 -3.80 42.27 -26.52
CA MET A 151 -3.44 43.70 -26.43
C MET A 151 -2.24 44.10 -27.31
N PHE A 152 -1.61 43.15 -28.01
CA PHE A 152 -0.54 43.37 -28.99
C PHE A 152 -0.95 42.79 -30.34
#